data_AF-A0AAE3Z9Z8-F1
#
_entry.id   AF-A0AAE3Z9Z8-F1
#
_cell.length_a   1.000
_cell.length_b   1.000
_cell.length_c   1.000
_cell.angle_alpha   90.00
_cell.angle_beta   90.00
_cell.angle_gamma   90.00
#
_symmetry.space_group_name_H-M   'P 1'
#
loop_
_entity.id
_entity.type
_entity.pdbx_description
1 polymer ?
#
loop_
_entity_poly.entity_id
_entity_poly.type
_entity_poly.pdbx_seq_one_letter_code
_entity_poly.pdbx_strand_id
1 'polypeptide(L)'
;MNDETVVPLRPGFDNEFRGFNRKQVLEHIELLEDQVKMLTTDRDEAMRLNEDQRRITDETRHQLEATTTELRRIETSETGLPHATRRMQNMLIMADEEANAIRENARRDAETIRGTASTEAEQTRSEAESKAGALRRECAELVNDLEQKRNQLEEQHTAQMAEIESQREEMRRSAHEKYEEAMSAAHRDSTELLRQTQQRCQEMEAASQAYHASAMEDIETRAAKLEDFRQRILEILRSMYEFSGTNHATIAQQVTTDRSAASDMDPARDQSRGNVAESTDESGKRLHIPIQAGHDGAQGGQGQLPVSAVTDDDVVHEELPLGTRPRTHAGFGHPVRPVEQRS
;
A
#
# COMPACT_ATOMS: atom_id res chain seq x y z
N MET A 1 -33.46 -124.05 87.28
CA MET A 1 -34.32 -125.26 87.23
C MET A 1 -34.18 -125.85 85.85
N ASN A 2 -34.39 -127.16 85.73
CA ASN A 2 -34.15 -127.89 84.50
C ASN A 2 -35.41 -127.83 83.64
N ASP A 3 -35.24 -127.72 82.32
CA ASP A 3 -36.01 -128.52 81.39
C ASP A 3 -35.05 -128.96 80.27
N GLU A 4 -35.23 -130.16 79.75
CA GLU A 4 -34.21 -130.84 78.96
C GLU A 4 -34.09 -130.28 77.54
N THR A 5 -32.89 -130.32 76.98
CA THR A 5 -32.66 -130.08 75.55
C THR A 5 -33.20 -131.27 74.75
N VAL A 6 -34.52 -131.31 74.58
CA VAL A 6 -35.24 -132.33 73.80
C VAL A 6 -34.88 -132.15 72.32
N VAL A 7 -33.78 -132.79 71.92
CA VAL A 7 -33.44 -133.01 70.52
C VAL A 7 -34.56 -133.88 69.93
N PRO A 8 -35.32 -133.40 68.92
CA PRO A 8 -36.38 -134.20 68.32
C PRO A 8 -35.76 -135.40 67.60
N LEU A 9 -35.93 -136.59 68.16
CA LEU A 9 -35.49 -137.84 67.55
C LEU A 9 -36.21 -138.00 66.21
N ARG A 10 -35.43 -138.09 65.12
CA ARG A 10 -35.96 -138.32 63.77
C ARG A 10 -36.85 -139.58 63.77
N PRO A 11 -38.10 -139.51 63.26
CA PRO A 11 -38.96 -140.69 63.14
C PRO A 11 -38.26 -141.79 62.35
N GLY A 12 -38.00 -142.92 63.01
CA GLY A 12 -37.49 -144.12 62.34
C GLY A 12 -38.62 -144.84 61.64
N PHE A 13 -38.39 -145.31 60.41
CA PHE A 13 -39.30 -146.24 59.74
C PHE A 13 -39.15 -147.63 60.35
N ASP A 14 -40.28 -148.32 60.56
CA ASP A 14 -40.29 -149.71 61.01
C ASP A 14 -39.70 -150.66 59.95
N ASN A 15 -39.02 -151.72 60.41
CA ASN A 15 -38.22 -152.60 59.55
C ASN A 15 -38.96 -153.92 59.29
N GLU A 16 -39.72 -153.98 58.20
CA GLU A 16 -40.34 -155.22 57.73
C GLU A 16 -39.35 -156.16 57.01
N PHE A 17 -39.64 -157.47 57.04
CA PHE A 17 -38.74 -158.54 56.56
C PHE A 17 -38.44 -158.51 55.04
N ARG A 18 -39.11 -157.64 54.27
CA ARG A 18 -38.82 -157.32 52.85
C ARG A 18 -38.95 -155.80 52.57
N GLY A 19 -38.60 -154.95 53.54
CA GLY A 19 -38.64 -153.49 53.40
C GLY A 19 -37.59 -152.89 52.45
N PHE A 20 -37.67 -151.57 52.24
CA PHE A 20 -36.69 -150.80 51.48
C PHE A 20 -35.30 -150.81 52.14
N ASN A 21 -34.24 -150.67 51.34
CA ASN A 21 -32.87 -150.59 51.86
C ASN A 21 -32.69 -149.29 52.66
N ARG A 22 -32.56 -149.41 53.99
CA ARG A 22 -32.40 -148.28 54.93
C ARG A 22 -31.30 -147.29 54.54
N LYS A 23 -30.20 -147.73 53.91
CA LYS A 23 -29.15 -146.81 53.43
C LYS A 23 -29.66 -145.89 52.31
N GLN A 24 -30.24 -146.50 51.27
CA GLN A 24 -30.82 -145.79 50.14
C GLN A 24 -31.97 -144.85 50.54
N VAL A 25 -32.77 -145.22 51.55
CA VAL A 25 -33.81 -144.36 52.12
C VAL A 25 -33.20 -143.17 52.87
N LEU A 26 -32.15 -143.38 53.67
CA LEU A 26 -31.44 -142.28 54.35
C LEU A 26 -30.75 -141.33 53.36
N GLU A 27 -30.03 -141.86 52.38
CA GLU A 27 -29.40 -141.08 51.29
C GLU A 27 -30.44 -140.24 50.52
N HIS A 28 -31.64 -140.78 50.28
CA HIS A 28 -32.72 -140.03 49.63
C HIS A 28 -33.36 -138.98 50.55
N ILE A 29 -33.47 -139.24 51.85
CA ILE A 29 -33.96 -138.27 52.84
C ILE A 29 -32.95 -137.14 53.04
N GLU A 30 -31.65 -137.42 53.07
CA GLU A 30 -30.59 -136.41 53.14
C GLU A 30 -30.63 -135.51 51.89
N LEU A 31 -30.79 -136.11 50.70
CA LEU A 31 -31.01 -135.36 49.45
C LEU A 31 -32.28 -134.49 49.48
N LEU A 32 -33.39 -135.01 50.02
CA LEU A 32 -34.64 -134.25 50.15
C LEU A 32 -34.52 -133.14 51.20
N GLU A 33 -33.81 -133.36 52.30
CA GLU A 33 -33.52 -132.33 53.31
C GLU A 33 -32.64 -131.22 52.73
N ASP A 34 -31.64 -131.54 51.91
CA ASP A 34 -30.81 -130.54 51.23
C ASP A 34 -31.57 -129.80 50.13
N GLN A 35 -32.46 -130.48 49.40
CA GLN A 35 -33.40 -129.82 48.46
C GLN A 35 -34.38 -128.90 49.19
N VAL A 36 -34.90 -129.29 50.36
CA VAL A 36 -35.77 -128.43 51.18
C VAL A 36 -35.00 -127.24 51.74
N LYS A 37 -33.75 -127.42 52.20
CA LYS A 37 -32.86 -126.31 52.61
C LYS A 37 -32.66 -125.31 51.46
N MET A 38 -32.30 -125.80 50.27
CA MET A 38 -32.14 -124.99 49.07
C MET A 38 -33.44 -124.26 48.69
N LEU A 39 -34.58 -124.95 48.67
CA LEU A 39 -35.87 -124.30 48.43
C LEU A 39 -36.25 -123.26 49.50
N THR A 40 -35.81 -123.41 50.76
CA THR A 40 -35.98 -122.35 51.77
C THR A 40 -35.03 -121.17 51.58
N THR A 41 -33.77 -121.39 51.19
CA THR A 41 -32.87 -120.27 50.87
C THR A 41 -33.34 -119.51 49.63
N ASP A 42 -33.72 -120.23 48.57
CA ASP A 42 -34.22 -119.64 47.32
C ASP A 42 -35.52 -118.85 47.56
N ARG A 43 -36.42 -119.37 48.41
CA ARG A 43 -37.63 -118.66 48.86
C ARG A 43 -37.29 -117.39 49.63
N ASP A 44 -36.36 -117.46 50.57
CA ASP A 44 -36.04 -116.34 51.46
C ASP A 44 -35.22 -115.25 50.74
N GLU A 45 -34.38 -115.62 49.78
CA GLU A 45 -33.77 -114.71 48.80
C GLU A 45 -34.82 -114.09 47.88
N ALA A 46 -35.77 -114.87 47.36
CA ALA A 46 -36.86 -114.34 46.53
C ALA A 46 -37.81 -113.39 47.31
N MET A 47 -38.07 -113.67 48.58
CA MET A 47 -38.82 -112.76 49.48
C MET A 47 -38.06 -111.45 49.67
N ARG A 48 -36.75 -111.52 49.99
CA ARG A 48 -35.90 -110.34 50.11
C ARG A 48 -35.85 -109.51 48.83
N LEU A 49 -35.69 -110.16 47.67
CA LEU A 49 -35.69 -109.49 46.37
C LEU A 49 -37.04 -108.81 46.07
N ASN A 50 -38.16 -109.43 46.45
CA ASN A 50 -39.48 -108.80 46.36
C ASN A 50 -39.62 -107.58 47.30
N GLU A 51 -39.04 -107.63 48.50
CA GLU A 51 -39.05 -106.52 49.46
C GLU A 51 -38.18 -105.35 48.98
N ASP A 52 -36.95 -105.62 48.51
CA ASP A 52 -36.07 -104.63 47.90
C ASP A 52 -36.70 -104.04 46.61
N GLN A 53 -37.36 -104.85 45.77
CA GLN A 53 -38.07 -104.36 44.57
C GLN A 53 -39.27 -103.47 44.93
N ARG A 54 -40.06 -103.83 45.96
CA ARG A 54 -41.15 -102.98 46.46
C ARG A 54 -40.60 -101.64 46.95
N ARG A 55 -39.55 -101.68 47.77
CA ARG A 55 -38.87 -100.48 48.30
C ARG A 55 -38.39 -99.54 47.18
N ILE A 56 -37.78 -100.07 46.12
CA ILE A 56 -37.37 -99.30 44.93
C ILE A 56 -38.60 -98.74 44.19
N THR A 57 -39.69 -99.51 44.09
CA THR A 57 -40.93 -99.08 43.43
C THR A 57 -41.60 -97.93 44.18
N ASP A 58 -41.64 -97.98 45.50
CA ASP A 58 -42.27 -96.95 46.33
C ASP A 58 -41.40 -95.69 46.50
N GLU A 59 -40.07 -95.85 46.58
CA GLU A 59 -39.10 -94.75 46.49
C GLU A 59 -39.22 -94.00 45.15
N THR A 60 -39.24 -94.73 44.02
CA THR A 60 -39.37 -94.10 42.69
C THR A 60 -40.75 -93.45 42.48
N ARG A 61 -41.83 -93.98 43.09
CA ARG A 61 -43.13 -93.31 43.15
C ARG A 61 -43.04 -91.97 43.89
N HIS A 62 -42.48 -91.95 45.09
CA HIS A 62 -42.33 -90.71 45.86
C HIS A 62 -41.41 -89.68 45.18
N GLN A 63 -40.37 -90.12 44.47
CA GLN A 63 -39.54 -89.22 43.64
C GLN A 63 -40.31 -88.63 42.45
N LEU A 64 -41.20 -89.40 41.81
CA LEU A 64 -42.11 -88.90 40.76
C LEU A 64 -43.19 -87.96 41.33
N GLU A 65 -43.72 -88.23 42.52
CA GLU A 65 -44.67 -87.34 43.21
C GLU A 65 -44.02 -86.03 43.65
N ALA A 66 -42.79 -86.07 44.17
CA ALA A 66 -42.01 -84.88 44.52
C ALA A 66 -41.70 -84.04 43.27
N THR A 67 -41.11 -84.63 42.22
CA THR A 67 -40.77 -83.90 41.00
C THR A 67 -42.01 -83.35 40.26
N THR A 68 -43.13 -84.08 40.23
CA THR A 68 -44.38 -83.56 39.62
C THR A 68 -45.07 -82.48 40.46
N THR A 69 -44.92 -82.48 41.79
CA THR A 69 -45.43 -81.39 42.63
C THR A 69 -44.54 -80.14 42.57
N GLU A 70 -43.22 -80.28 42.46
CA GLU A 70 -42.30 -79.17 42.16
C GLU A 70 -42.57 -78.57 40.77
N LEU A 71 -42.74 -79.40 39.74
CA LEU A 71 -43.02 -78.94 38.38
C LEU A 71 -44.36 -78.17 38.32
N ARG A 72 -45.42 -78.70 38.93
CA ARG A 72 -46.70 -77.98 39.10
C ARG A 72 -46.52 -76.66 39.85
N ARG A 73 -45.69 -76.61 40.90
CA ARG A 73 -45.41 -75.38 41.65
C ARG A 73 -44.70 -74.32 40.78
N ILE A 74 -43.84 -74.74 39.85
CA ILE A 74 -43.18 -73.86 38.89
C ILE A 74 -44.17 -73.37 37.82
N GLU A 75 -45.07 -74.23 37.34
CA GLU A 75 -46.16 -73.87 36.40
C GLU A 75 -47.18 -72.91 37.01
N THR A 76 -47.57 -73.12 38.27
CA THR A 76 -48.56 -72.27 38.97
C THR A 76 -47.95 -71.01 39.60
N SER A 77 -46.63 -70.84 39.57
CA SER A 77 -46.01 -69.60 40.04
C SER A 77 -46.21 -68.46 39.04
N GLU A 78 -46.46 -67.25 39.52
CA GLU A 78 -46.56 -66.03 38.68
C GLU A 78 -45.22 -65.64 38.00
N THR A 79 -44.15 -66.39 38.31
CA THR A 79 -42.82 -66.31 37.70
C THR A 79 -42.52 -67.48 36.75
N GLY A 80 -43.46 -68.42 36.56
CA GLY A 80 -43.30 -69.56 35.65
C GLY A 80 -43.08 -69.12 34.19
N LEU A 81 -42.42 -69.98 33.40
CA LEU A 81 -42.00 -69.68 32.01
C LEU A 81 -43.01 -68.91 31.15
N PRO A 82 -44.31 -69.27 31.03
CA PRO A 82 -45.25 -68.53 30.20
C PRO A 82 -45.50 -67.09 30.71
N HIS A 83 -45.56 -66.88 32.04
CA HIS A 83 -45.72 -65.55 32.63
C HIS A 83 -44.43 -64.72 32.50
N ALA A 84 -43.25 -65.33 32.68
CA ALA A 84 -41.96 -64.69 32.46
C ALA A 84 -41.81 -64.24 31.00
N THR A 85 -42.09 -65.11 30.02
CA THR A 85 -42.04 -64.77 28.59
C THR A 85 -43.03 -63.66 28.23
N ARG A 86 -44.26 -63.70 28.74
CA ARG A 86 -45.24 -62.62 28.50
C ARG A 86 -44.77 -61.28 29.10
N ARG A 87 -44.16 -61.27 30.28
CA ARG A 87 -43.55 -60.06 30.87
C ARG A 87 -42.36 -59.56 30.03
N MET A 88 -41.51 -60.44 29.51
CA MET A 88 -40.41 -60.06 28.62
C MET A 88 -40.92 -59.48 27.29
N GLN A 89 -41.95 -60.07 26.67
CA GLN A 89 -42.58 -59.48 25.48
C GLN A 89 -43.17 -58.10 25.76
N ASN A 90 -43.90 -57.93 26.87
CA ASN A 90 -44.44 -56.62 27.25
C ASN A 90 -43.34 -55.58 27.48
N MET A 91 -42.22 -55.95 28.11
CA MET A 91 -41.07 -55.04 28.30
C MET A 91 -40.35 -54.73 26.98
N LEU A 92 -40.25 -55.68 26.05
CA LEU A 92 -39.68 -55.43 24.71
C LEU A 92 -40.56 -54.50 23.87
N ILE A 93 -41.89 -54.66 23.94
CA ILE A 93 -42.84 -53.75 23.28
C ILE A 93 -42.72 -52.34 23.89
N MET A 94 -42.76 -52.22 25.21
CA MET A 94 -42.59 -50.95 25.92
C MET A 94 -41.24 -50.28 25.62
N ALA A 95 -40.17 -51.05 25.49
CA ALA A 95 -38.84 -50.54 25.15
C ALA A 95 -38.73 -50.06 23.69
N ASP A 96 -39.39 -50.70 22.72
CA ASP A 96 -39.44 -50.15 21.36
C ASP A 96 -40.41 -48.95 21.27
N GLU A 97 -41.53 -48.95 21.98
CA GLU A 97 -42.41 -47.78 22.12
C GLU A 97 -41.64 -46.57 22.68
N GLU A 98 -40.86 -46.76 23.76
CA GLU A 98 -39.99 -45.72 24.34
C GLU A 98 -38.86 -45.32 23.37
N ALA A 99 -38.19 -46.28 22.73
CA ALA A 99 -37.15 -45.98 21.74
C ALA A 99 -37.70 -45.25 20.51
N ASN A 100 -38.96 -45.52 20.10
CA ASN A 100 -39.65 -44.78 19.04
C ASN A 100 -40.00 -43.36 19.51
N ALA A 101 -40.51 -43.20 20.74
CA ALA A 101 -40.81 -41.89 21.32
C ALA A 101 -39.55 -41.01 21.45
N ILE A 102 -38.42 -41.56 21.88
CA ILE A 102 -37.13 -40.88 21.94
C ILE A 102 -36.65 -40.47 20.54
N ARG A 103 -36.71 -41.38 19.55
CA ARG A 103 -36.34 -41.09 18.15
C ARG A 103 -37.19 -39.97 17.54
N GLU A 104 -38.49 -39.97 17.84
CA GLU A 104 -39.44 -39.00 17.30
C GLU A 104 -39.34 -37.63 17.99
N ASN A 105 -39.14 -37.57 19.30
CA ASN A 105 -38.86 -36.30 19.99
C ASN A 105 -37.54 -35.69 19.51
N ALA A 106 -36.46 -36.49 19.43
CA ALA A 106 -35.18 -36.03 18.91
C ALA A 106 -35.26 -35.53 17.44
N ARG A 107 -36.19 -36.06 16.63
CA ARG A 107 -36.49 -35.53 15.29
C ARG A 107 -37.13 -34.15 15.35
N ARG A 108 -38.16 -33.96 16.20
CA ARG A 108 -38.85 -32.66 16.37
C ARG A 108 -37.92 -31.60 16.94
N ASP A 109 -37.07 -31.96 17.89
CA ASP A 109 -36.06 -31.06 18.45
C ASP A 109 -35.05 -30.65 17.35
N ALA A 110 -34.54 -31.62 16.59
CA ALA A 110 -33.61 -31.36 15.48
C ALA A 110 -34.27 -30.57 14.32
N GLU A 111 -35.56 -30.74 14.07
CA GLU A 111 -36.33 -29.93 13.11
C GLU A 111 -36.55 -28.50 13.62
N THR A 112 -36.93 -28.34 14.89
CA THR A 112 -37.10 -27.03 15.56
C THR A 112 -35.79 -26.24 15.54
N ILE A 113 -34.67 -26.86 15.95
CA ILE A 113 -33.33 -26.24 15.96
C ILE A 113 -32.87 -25.86 14.54
N ARG A 114 -33.17 -26.69 13.52
CA ARG A 114 -32.88 -26.32 12.12
C ARG A 114 -33.77 -25.18 11.63
N GLY A 115 -35.03 -25.15 12.06
CA GLY A 115 -35.97 -24.06 11.79
C GLY A 115 -35.46 -22.73 12.36
N THR A 116 -35.19 -22.66 13.67
CA THR A 116 -34.73 -21.44 14.33
C THR A 116 -33.39 -20.97 13.75
N ALA A 117 -32.40 -21.86 13.64
CA ALA A 117 -31.09 -21.51 13.06
C ALA A 117 -31.19 -21.06 11.60
N SER A 118 -32.11 -21.61 10.80
CA SER A 118 -32.36 -21.14 9.43
C SER A 118 -33.00 -19.75 9.41
N THR A 119 -33.93 -19.46 10.32
CA THR A 119 -34.55 -18.13 10.42
C THR A 119 -33.60 -17.07 10.98
N GLU A 120 -32.77 -17.40 11.97
CA GLU A 120 -31.75 -16.52 12.54
C GLU A 120 -30.65 -16.20 11.51
N ALA A 121 -30.21 -17.20 10.73
CA ALA A 121 -29.26 -17.00 9.64
C ALA A 121 -29.82 -16.09 8.54
N GLU A 122 -31.11 -16.24 8.19
CA GLU A 122 -31.76 -15.41 7.18
C GLU A 122 -32.00 -13.96 7.66
N GLN A 123 -32.40 -13.79 8.93
CA GLN A 123 -32.47 -12.47 9.57
C GLN A 123 -31.10 -11.79 9.59
N THR A 124 -30.05 -12.52 9.97
CA THR A 124 -28.66 -12.03 9.99
C THR A 124 -28.19 -11.62 8.59
N ARG A 125 -28.51 -12.40 7.54
CA ARG A 125 -28.24 -12.03 6.14
C ARG A 125 -28.96 -10.76 5.73
N SER A 126 -30.27 -10.71 5.93
CA SER A 126 -31.12 -9.56 5.58
C SER A 126 -30.70 -8.27 6.30
N GLU A 127 -30.34 -8.35 7.58
CA GLU A 127 -29.75 -7.24 8.32
C GLU A 127 -28.41 -6.79 7.74
N ALA A 128 -27.50 -7.72 7.41
CA ALA A 128 -26.19 -7.39 6.85
C ALA A 128 -26.31 -6.75 5.45
N GLU A 129 -27.22 -7.26 4.62
CA GLU A 129 -27.53 -6.71 3.30
C GLU A 129 -28.17 -5.32 3.40
N SER A 130 -29.10 -5.12 4.33
CA SER A 130 -29.71 -3.82 4.62
C SER A 130 -28.69 -2.79 5.10
N LYS A 131 -27.80 -3.18 6.04
CA LYS A 131 -26.70 -2.31 6.54
C LYS A 131 -25.70 -1.98 5.44
N ALA A 132 -25.30 -2.95 4.61
CA ALA A 132 -24.45 -2.70 3.44
C ALA A 132 -25.16 -1.82 2.38
N GLY A 133 -26.48 -1.96 2.23
CA GLY A 133 -27.31 -1.13 1.36
C GLY A 133 -27.56 0.29 1.88
N ALA A 134 -27.42 0.53 3.19
CA ALA A 134 -27.38 1.87 3.78
C ALA A 134 -26.02 2.53 3.52
N LEU A 135 -24.92 1.88 3.93
CA LEU A 135 -23.56 2.38 3.73
C LEU A 135 -23.25 2.69 2.25
N ARG A 136 -23.71 1.87 1.29
CA ARG A 136 -23.57 2.15 -0.14
C ARG A 136 -24.28 3.43 -0.60
N ARG A 137 -25.42 3.78 0.00
CA ARG A 137 -26.15 5.02 -0.29
C ARG A 137 -25.46 6.22 0.35
N GLU A 138 -25.08 6.12 1.63
CA GLU A 138 -24.32 7.14 2.35
C GLU A 138 -22.99 7.46 1.64
N CYS A 139 -22.25 6.45 1.17
CA CYS A 139 -21.05 6.65 0.36
C CYS A 139 -21.35 7.30 -1.01
N ALA A 140 -22.44 6.91 -1.70
CA ALA A 140 -22.80 7.51 -2.98
C ALA A 140 -23.23 8.99 -2.82
N GLU A 141 -24.00 9.30 -1.77
CA GLU A 141 -24.38 10.65 -1.37
C GLU A 141 -23.14 11.49 -1.06
N LEU A 142 -22.20 10.98 -0.26
CA LEU A 142 -20.93 11.66 0.04
C LEU A 142 -20.05 11.89 -1.21
N VAL A 143 -20.00 10.94 -2.15
CA VAL A 143 -19.28 11.11 -3.43
C VAL A 143 -19.92 12.21 -4.26
N ASN A 144 -21.25 12.21 -4.43
CA ASN A 144 -21.99 13.25 -5.14
C ASN A 144 -21.78 14.64 -4.51
N ASP A 145 -21.71 14.71 -3.17
CA ASP A 145 -21.45 15.92 -2.40
C ASP A 145 -20.03 16.47 -2.63
N LEU A 146 -19.05 15.58 -2.73
CA LEU A 146 -17.65 15.94 -3.02
C LEU A 146 -17.46 16.35 -4.48
N GLU A 147 -18.13 15.69 -5.42
CA GLU A 147 -18.13 16.09 -6.84
C GLU A 147 -18.79 17.46 -7.03
N GLN A 148 -19.92 17.74 -6.37
CA GLN A 148 -20.55 19.07 -6.39
C GLN A 148 -19.62 20.16 -5.83
N LYS A 149 -18.98 19.92 -4.67
CA LYS A 149 -18.03 20.87 -4.06
C LYS A 149 -16.80 21.08 -4.95
N ARG A 150 -16.30 20.02 -5.59
CA ARG A 150 -15.20 20.10 -6.56
C ARG A 150 -15.59 20.95 -7.77
N ASN A 151 -16.74 20.70 -8.39
CA ASN A 151 -17.22 21.45 -9.55
C ASN A 151 -17.39 22.94 -9.21
N GLN A 152 -17.96 23.26 -8.05
CA GLN A 152 -18.09 24.65 -7.57
C GLN A 152 -16.73 25.33 -7.37
N LEU A 153 -15.71 24.61 -6.90
CA LEU A 153 -14.34 25.14 -6.76
C LEU A 153 -13.64 25.30 -8.12
N GLU A 154 -13.87 24.40 -9.07
CA GLU A 154 -13.35 24.52 -10.45
C GLU A 154 -14.03 25.69 -11.20
N GLU A 155 -15.33 25.90 -11.02
CA GLU A 155 -16.08 27.08 -11.51
C GLU A 155 -15.55 28.39 -10.90
N GLN A 156 -15.34 28.43 -9.57
CA GLN A 156 -14.78 29.60 -8.89
C GLN A 156 -13.34 29.90 -9.33
N HIS A 157 -12.49 28.88 -9.45
CA HIS A 157 -11.11 29.03 -9.89
C HIS A 157 -11.01 29.48 -11.36
N THR A 158 -11.83 28.92 -12.25
CA THR A 158 -11.85 29.34 -13.67
C THR A 158 -12.38 30.77 -13.83
N ALA A 159 -13.39 31.18 -13.05
CA ALA A 159 -13.86 32.56 -13.02
C ALA A 159 -12.77 33.54 -12.51
N GLN A 160 -12.09 33.21 -11.40
CA GLN A 160 -10.99 34.04 -10.86
C GLN A 160 -9.81 34.13 -11.83
N MET A 161 -9.44 33.03 -12.50
CA MET A 161 -8.38 33.04 -13.50
C MET A 161 -8.75 33.91 -14.71
N ALA A 162 -9.98 33.83 -15.20
CA ALA A 162 -10.46 34.70 -16.29
C ALA A 162 -10.45 36.19 -15.90
N GLU A 163 -10.82 36.53 -14.65
CA GLU A 163 -10.74 37.91 -14.14
C GLU A 163 -9.28 38.40 -14.04
N ILE A 164 -8.37 37.57 -13.51
CA ILE A 164 -6.93 37.88 -13.42
C ILE A 164 -6.34 38.06 -14.82
N GLU A 165 -6.77 37.26 -15.81
CA GLU A 165 -6.34 37.40 -17.20
C GLU A 165 -6.89 38.67 -17.86
N SER A 166 -8.16 39.04 -17.65
CA SER A 166 -8.69 40.32 -18.17
C SER A 166 -8.00 41.52 -17.53
N GLN A 167 -7.76 41.51 -16.22
CA GLN A 167 -7.02 42.58 -15.54
C GLN A 167 -5.56 42.69 -16.06
N ARG A 168 -4.88 41.56 -16.28
CA ARG A 168 -3.53 41.52 -16.89
C ARG A 168 -3.54 42.07 -18.32
N GLU A 169 -4.56 41.76 -19.12
CA GLU A 169 -4.71 42.33 -20.45
C GLU A 169 -4.91 43.84 -20.43
N GLU A 170 -5.79 44.36 -19.57
CA GLU A 170 -6.07 45.80 -19.46
C GLU A 170 -4.85 46.59 -18.95
N MET A 171 -4.11 46.03 -17.99
CA MET A 171 -2.83 46.58 -17.55
C MET A 171 -1.78 46.55 -18.68
N ARG A 172 -1.76 45.50 -19.51
CA ARG A 172 -0.84 45.41 -20.67
C ARG A 172 -1.22 46.39 -21.79
N ARG A 173 -2.52 46.53 -22.10
CA ARG A 173 -3.04 47.49 -23.09
C ARG A 173 -2.72 48.93 -22.66
N SER A 174 -3.10 49.32 -21.45
CA SER A 174 -2.87 50.67 -20.93
C SER A 174 -1.39 50.99 -20.66
N ALA A 175 -0.52 50.00 -20.45
CA ALA A 175 0.93 50.20 -20.43
C ALA A 175 1.50 50.40 -21.85
N HIS A 176 1.01 49.66 -22.85
CA HIS A 176 1.41 49.82 -24.25
C HIS A 176 0.95 51.16 -24.83
N GLU A 177 -0.30 51.57 -24.56
CA GLU A 177 -0.84 52.89 -24.95
C GLU A 177 0.04 54.03 -24.43
N LYS A 178 0.37 54.03 -23.13
CA LYS A 178 1.28 55.03 -22.52
C LYS A 178 2.69 54.99 -23.09
N TYR A 179 3.17 53.80 -23.50
CA TYR A 179 4.47 53.65 -24.16
C TYR A 179 4.45 54.26 -25.58
N GLU A 180 3.42 53.99 -26.38
CA GLU A 180 3.23 54.59 -27.70
C GLU A 180 3.03 56.11 -27.62
N GLU A 181 2.28 56.60 -26.63
CA GLU A 181 2.14 58.04 -26.34
C GLU A 181 3.51 58.67 -26.06
N ALA A 182 4.29 58.10 -25.12
CA ALA A 182 5.60 58.60 -24.73
C ALA A 182 6.62 58.52 -25.87
N MET A 183 6.65 57.43 -26.63
CA MET A 183 7.50 57.28 -27.83
C MET A 183 7.10 58.28 -28.92
N SER A 184 5.80 58.49 -29.15
CA SER A 184 5.33 59.48 -30.11
C SER A 184 5.68 60.91 -29.71
N ALA A 185 5.68 61.23 -28.40
CA ALA A 185 6.13 62.51 -27.88
C ALA A 185 7.65 62.69 -28.07
N ALA A 186 8.45 61.72 -27.61
CA ALA A 186 9.90 61.75 -27.79
C ALA A 186 10.33 61.83 -29.27
N HIS A 187 9.59 61.19 -30.19
CA HIS A 187 9.80 61.35 -31.63
C HIS A 187 9.46 62.75 -32.14
N ARG A 188 8.33 63.36 -31.72
CA ARG A 188 8.01 64.76 -32.06
C ARG A 188 9.11 65.70 -31.59
N ASP A 189 9.48 65.63 -30.31
CA ASP A 189 10.50 66.47 -29.68
C ASP A 189 11.87 66.31 -30.38
N SER A 190 12.24 65.06 -30.73
CA SER A 190 13.45 64.77 -31.50
C SER A 190 13.41 65.38 -32.90
N THR A 191 12.30 65.27 -33.63
CA THR A 191 12.17 65.89 -34.97
C THR A 191 12.14 67.41 -34.92
N GLU A 192 11.56 68.02 -33.87
CA GLU A 192 11.64 69.45 -33.62
C GLU A 192 13.09 69.88 -33.34
N LEU A 193 13.80 69.19 -32.44
CA LEU A 193 15.19 69.53 -32.12
C LEU A 193 16.10 69.40 -33.36
N LEU A 194 15.89 68.38 -34.20
CA LEU A 194 16.57 68.24 -35.49
C LEU A 194 16.23 69.39 -36.45
N ARG A 195 14.96 69.81 -36.53
CA ARG A 195 14.53 70.97 -37.34
C ARG A 195 15.16 72.28 -36.86
N GLN A 196 15.17 72.53 -35.55
CA GLN A 196 15.75 73.72 -34.94
C GLN A 196 17.28 73.77 -35.12
N THR A 197 17.97 72.64 -34.95
CA THR A 197 19.42 72.57 -35.17
C THR A 197 19.79 72.72 -36.64
N GLN A 198 19.02 72.13 -37.58
CA GLN A 198 19.19 72.37 -39.02
C GLN A 198 18.99 73.85 -39.39
N GLN A 199 17.95 74.51 -38.86
CA GLN A 199 17.74 75.95 -39.09
C GLN A 199 18.92 76.78 -38.57
N ARG A 200 19.40 76.52 -37.34
CA ARG A 200 20.56 77.22 -36.78
C ARG A 200 21.85 76.97 -37.57
N CYS A 201 22.06 75.77 -38.11
CA CYS A 201 23.17 75.51 -39.03
C CYS A 201 23.03 76.32 -40.32
N GLN A 202 21.84 76.36 -40.94
CA GLN A 202 21.59 77.17 -42.13
C GLN A 202 21.78 78.68 -41.89
N GLU A 203 21.36 79.19 -40.73
CA GLU A 203 21.60 80.58 -40.30
C GLU A 203 23.11 80.86 -40.15
N MET A 204 23.85 79.96 -39.51
CA MET A 204 25.31 80.08 -39.35
C MET A 204 26.06 79.96 -40.68
N GLU A 205 25.63 79.06 -41.58
CA GLU A 205 26.18 78.90 -42.92
C GLU A 205 25.90 80.14 -43.78
N ALA A 206 24.67 80.67 -43.77
CA ALA A 206 24.31 81.89 -44.48
C ALA A 206 25.06 83.12 -43.94
N ALA A 207 25.19 83.24 -42.62
CA ALA A 207 26.00 84.29 -41.99
C ALA A 207 27.48 84.16 -42.36
N SER A 208 28.04 82.95 -42.31
CA SER A 208 29.42 82.67 -42.75
C SER A 208 29.63 83.01 -44.23
N GLN A 209 28.69 82.63 -45.10
CA GLN A 209 28.72 82.99 -46.53
C GLN A 209 28.65 84.51 -46.75
N ALA A 210 27.83 85.23 -45.98
CA ALA A 210 27.77 86.70 -46.03
C ALA A 210 29.06 87.37 -45.53
N TYR A 211 29.67 86.84 -44.45
CA TYR A 211 30.99 87.29 -43.99
C TYR A 211 32.09 86.98 -45.01
N HIS A 212 32.04 85.83 -45.68
CA HIS A 212 32.98 85.49 -46.75
C HIS A 212 32.78 86.39 -47.99
N ALA A 213 31.54 86.66 -48.40
CA ALA A 213 31.25 87.55 -49.53
C ALA A 213 31.75 88.99 -49.27
N SER A 214 31.41 89.56 -48.11
CA SER A 214 31.88 90.89 -47.71
C SER A 214 33.40 90.94 -47.50
N ALA A 215 34.02 89.89 -46.97
CA ALA A 215 35.48 89.80 -46.89
C ALA A 215 36.16 89.71 -48.27
N MET A 216 35.54 89.04 -49.25
CA MET A 216 36.03 89.02 -50.64
C MET A 216 35.88 90.39 -51.32
N GLU A 217 34.76 91.09 -51.15
CA GLU A 217 34.58 92.47 -51.61
C GLU A 217 35.63 93.40 -50.97
N ASP A 218 35.92 93.22 -49.67
CA ASP A 218 36.94 93.99 -48.97
C ASP A 218 38.37 93.66 -49.45
N ILE A 219 38.63 92.41 -49.87
CA ILE A 219 39.88 92.00 -50.55
C ILE A 219 39.96 92.56 -51.96
N GLU A 220 38.90 92.52 -52.75
CA GLU A 220 38.84 93.04 -54.12
C GLU A 220 39.02 94.56 -54.14
N THR A 221 38.37 95.31 -53.25
CA THR A 221 38.58 96.76 -53.16
C THR A 221 39.98 97.11 -52.65
N ARG A 222 40.63 96.27 -51.83
CA ARG A 222 42.04 96.43 -51.45
C ARG A 222 42.98 96.09 -52.61
N ALA A 223 42.67 95.06 -53.40
CA ALA A 223 43.43 94.69 -54.59
C ALA A 223 43.34 95.78 -55.68
N ALA A 224 42.15 96.35 -55.90
CA ALA A 224 41.96 97.51 -56.77
C ALA A 224 42.79 98.72 -56.29
N LYS A 225 42.71 99.08 -55.01
CA LYS A 225 43.55 100.16 -54.43
C LYS A 225 45.05 99.88 -54.57
N LEU A 226 45.49 98.63 -54.41
CA LEU A 226 46.89 98.23 -54.61
C LEU A 226 47.31 98.31 -56.08
N GLU A 227 46.42 97.99 -57.01
CA GLU A 227 46.66 98.16 -58.45
C GLU A 227 46.66 99.65 -58.85
N ASP A 228 45.79 100.49 -58.28
CA ASP A 228 45.83 101.96 -58.43
C ASP A 228 47.16 102.53 -57.90
N PHE A 229 47.63 102.05 -56.75
CA PHE A 229 48.95 102.40 -56.21
C PHE A 229 50.08 101.88 -57.12
N ARG A 230 49.97 100.66 -57.67
CA ARG A 230 50.96 100.11 -58.60
C ARG A 230 51.01 100.91 -59.90
N GLN A 231 49.86 101.31 -60.44
CA GLN A 231 49.75 102.16 -61.63
C GLN A 231 50.31 103.55 -61.35
N ARG A 232 50.01 104.17 -60.20
CA ARG A 232 50.67 105.43 -59.78
C ARG A 232 52.18 105.29 -59.63
N ILE A 233 52.69 104.19 -59.06
CA ILE A 233 54.13 103.94 -58.96
C ILE A 233 54.76 103.74 -60.34
N LEU A 234 54.09 103.02 -61.24
CA LEU A 234 54.53 102.84 -62.63
C LEU A 234 54.47 104.15 -63.44
N GLU A 235 53.48 105.01 -63.18
CA GLU A 235 53.33 106.34 -63.78
C GLU A 235 54.39 107.32 -63.24
N ILE A 236 54.68 107.29 -61.94
CA ILE A 236 55.80 108.03 -61.33
C ILE A 236 57.13 107.53 -61.91
N LEU A 237 57.36 106.20 -61.95
CA LEU A 237 58.57 105.63 -62.54
C LEU A 237 58.69 105.96 -64.04
N ARG A 238 57.59 105.97 -64.78
CA ARG A 238 57.53 106.41 -66.17
C ARG A 238 57.87 107.90 -66.30
N SER A 239 57.29 108.76 -65.47
CA SER A 239 57.63 110.19 -65.43
C SER A 239 59.11 110.41 -65.07
N MET A 240 59.68 109.58 -64.19
CA MET A 240 61.12 109.56 -63.90
C MET A 240 61.96 109.03 -65.07
N TYR A 241 61.45 108.10 -65.88
CA TYR A 241 62.14 107.58 -67.07
C TYR A 241 62.05 108.54 -68.26
N GLU A 242 60.95 109.28 -68.39
CA GLU A 242 60.77 110.35 -69.37
C GLU A 242 61.57 111.61 -68.93
N PHE A 243 61.65 111.89 -67.63
CA PHE A 243 62.53 112.91 -67.04
C PHE A 243 64.02 112.52 -67.15
N SER A 244 64.39 111.26 -66.91
CA SER A 244 65.78 110.81 -67.08
C SER A 244 66.16 110.74 -68.55
N GLY A 245 65.26 110.32 -69.44
CA GLY A 245 65.47 110.30 -70.89
C GLY A 245 65.63 111.71 -71.50
N THR A 246 64.81 112.68 -71.07
CA THR A 246 64.97 114.09 -71.49
C THR A 246 66.24 114.71 -70.93
N ASN A 247 66.64 114.38 -69.70
CA ASN A 247 67.96 114.77 -69.18
C ASN A 247 69.12 114.00 -69.83
N HIS A 248 68.92 112.78 -70.33
CA HIS A 248 69.98 112.02 -71.02
C HIS A 248 70.34 112.65 -72.36
N ALA A 249 69.36 113.28 -73.04
CA ALA A 249 69.58 114.04 -74.26
C ALA A 249 70.40 115.33 -74.03
N THR A 250 70.35 115.93 -72.83
CA THR A 250 71.14 117.13 -72.48
C THR A 250 72.46 116.80 -71.77
N ILE A 251 72.57 115.66 -71.09
CA ILE A 251 73.80 115.22 -70.38
C ILE A 251 74.75 114.44 -71.32
N ALA A 252 74.31 114.05 -72.52
CA ALA A 252 75.18 113.49 -73.57
C ALA A 252 76.28 114.46 -74.08
N GLN A 253 76.30 115.73 -73.64
CA GLN A 253 77.28 116.74 -74.07
C GLN A 253 78.22 117.26 -72.96
N GLN A 254 78.42 116.51 -71.86
CA GLN A 254 79.51 116.80 -70.92
C GLN A 254 80.08 115.56 -70.21
N VAL A 255 81.39 115.34 -70.42
CA VAL A 255 82.38 114.76 -69.48
C VAL A 255 81.90 113.54 -68.66
N THR A 256 82.00 112.30 -69.15
CA THR A 256 83.20 111.42 -69.12
C THR A 256 83.88 111.22 -67.75
N THR A 257 84.29 109.97 -67.50
CA THR A 257 85.19 109.45 -66.43
C THR A 257 84.54 108.85 -65.17
N ASP A 258 85.23 107.80 -64.70
CA ASP A 258 85.14 106.95 -63.51
C ASP A 258 83.79 106.36 -63.02
N ARG A 259 83.56 105.04 -62.83
CA ARG A 259 84.37 103.79 -62.63
C ARG A 259 84.52 103.38 -61.15
N SER A 260 84.19 102.11 -60.88
CA SER A 260 84.36 101.36 -59.60
C SER A 260 83.24 101.56 -58.57
N ALA A 261 82.92 100.63 -57.65
CA ALA A 261 83.07 99.16 -57.62
C ALA A 261 82.37 98.60 -56.35
N ALA A 262 82.15 97.28 -56.30
CA ALA A 262 81.86 96.47 -55.09
C ALA A 262 80.47 96.72 -54.43
N SER A 263 79.72 95.68 -53.98
CA SER A 263 79.88 94.87 -52.74
C SER A 263 79.55 95.66 -51.46
N ASP A 264 78.94 95.11 -50.41
CA ASP A 264 78.45 93.75 -50.13
C ASP A 264 77.45 93.76 -48.94
N MET A 265 76.92 92.60 -48.54
CA MET A 265 76.31 92.31 -47.20
C MET A 265 75.03 93.07 -46.74
N ASP A 266 73.97 92.30 -46.44
CA ASP A 266 73.49 91.91 -45.08
C ASP A 266 73.87 92.80 -43.85
N PRO A 267 73.15 92.76 -42.68
CA PRO A 267 72.14 91.76 -42.30
C PRO A 267 70.90 92.22 -41.47
N ALA A 268 69.95 91.28 -41.34
CA ALA A 268 69.18 90.85 -40.16
C ALA A 268 68.71 91.79 -39.00
N ARG A 269 67.62 91.32 -38.36
CA ARG A 269 67.20 91.55 -36.93
C ARG A 269 66.59 92.94 -36.58
N ASP A 270 65.92 93.12 -35.44
CA ASP A 270 65.75 92.20 -34.30
C ASP A 270 64.35 92.10 -33.64
N GLN A 271 64.25 91.07 -32.79
CA GLN A 271 63.21 90.71 -31.83
C GLN A 271 62.87 91.79 -30.78
N SER A 272 61.67 91.70 -30.21
CA SER A 272 61.44 91.45 -28.76
C SER A 272 59.94 91.17 -28.50
N ARG A 273 59.53 90.11 -27.77
CA ARG A 273 59.68 89.83 -26.32
C ARG A 273 58.93 90.86 -25.45
N GLY A 274 58.10 90.49 -24.47
CA GLY A 274 57.68 89.16 -23.95
C GLY A 274 56.65 89.38 -22.81
N ASN A 275 56.52 88.55 -21.76
CA ASN A 275 57.15 87.27 -21.41
C ASN A 275 56.44 86.65 -20.16
N VAL A 276 56.70 85.37 -19.84
CA VAL A 276 56.55 84.73 -18.48
C VAL A 276 55.11 84.59 -17.93
N ALA A 277 54.68 83.51 -17.24
CA ALA A 277 55.04 82.08 -17.11
C ALA A 277 53.88 81.41 -16.28
N GLU A 278 53.79 80.17 -15.78
CA GLU A 278 54.55 78.88 -15.77
C GLU A 278 53.51 77.77 -15.34
N SER A 279 53.72 76.47 -15.07
CA SER A 279 54.89 75.57 -14.97
C SER A 279 54.51 74.07 -15.24
N THR A 280 55.40 73.17 -14.78
CA THR A 280 55.37 71.72 -14.45
C THR A 280 54.04 71.02 -14.06
N ASP A 281 53.89 69.67 -14.13
CA ASP A 281 54.94 68.64 -14.27
C ASP A 281 54.59 67.30 -14.97
N GLU A 282 55.68 66.63 -15.36
CA GLU A 282 56.02 65.21 -15.58
C GLU A 282 55.06 64.04 -15.97
N SER A 283 55.72 63.11 -16.69
CA SER A 283 55.58 61.63 -16.65
C SER A 283 54.34 60.92 -17.23
N GLY A 284 54.62 59.89 -18.04
CA GLY A 284 53.62 58.97 -18.58
C GLY A 284 54.18 57.57 -18.87
N LYS A 285 53.32 56.58 -19.11
CA LYS A 285 53.68 55.24 -19.62
C LYS A 285 52.47 54.51 -20.23
N ARG A 286 52.73 53.35 -20.84
CA ARG A 286 51.82 52.62 -21.74
C ARG A 286 51.67 51.17 -21.26
N LEU A 287 50.51 50.56 -21.56
CA LEU A 287 50.21 49.10 -21.71
C LEU A 287 49.27 48.41 -20.68
N HIS A 288 48.47 47.51 -21.26
CA HIS A 288 47.91 46.23 -20.80
C HIS A 288 46.72 46.13 -19.82
N ILE A 289 45.74 45.35 -20.31
CA ILE A 289 44.68 44.55 -19.65
C ILE A 289 45.25 43.11 -19.62
N PRO A 290 45.18 42.28 -18.53
CA PRO A 290 43.91 41.63 -18.11
C PRO A 290 43.72 41.20 -16.63
N ILE A 291 42.47 40.84 -16.27
CA ILE A 291 41.99 39.71 -15.42
C ILE A 291 42.79 39.39 -14.12
N GLN A 292 42.25 39.42 -12.88
CA GLN A 292 41.18 38.55 -12.35
C GLN A 292 40.63 38.95 -10.94
N ALA A 293 39.49 38.33 -10.57
CA ALA A 293 38.79 38.15 -9.27
C ALA A 293 39.32 38.67 -7.90
N GLY A 294 38.36 38.98 -7.00
CA GLY A 294 38.51 39.32 -5.56
C GLY A 294 37.62 40.52 -5.19
N HIS A 295 36.34 40.39 -4.76
CA HIS A 295 35.73 39.84 -3.52
C HIS A 295 35.71 40.84 -2.34
N ASP A 296 34.66 40.72 -1.50
CA ASP A 296 34.34 41.43 -0.25
C ASP A 296 33.92 42.94 -0.25
N GLY A 297 32.71 43.17 0.28
CA GLY A 297 32.25 44.43 0.90
C GLY A 297 31.46 45.43 0.03
N ALA A 298 30.37 46.06 0.48
CA ALA A 298 29.54 45.78 1.66
C ALA A 298 28.16 46.49 1.59
N GLN A 299 27.16 45.94 2.31
CA GLN A 299 25.97 46.61 2.91
C GLN A 299 24.96 47.39 2.02
N GLY A 300 23.65 47.10 2.20
CA GLY A 300 22.59 48.10 1.98
C GLY A 300 21.17 47.60 1.65
N GLY A 301 20.24 47.64 2.61
CA GLY A 301 18.82 47.95 2.32
C GLY A 301 17.80 46.81 2.17
N GLN A 302 17.26 46.35 3.31
CA GLN A 302 15.82 46.07 3.58
C GLN A 302 14.92 45.36 2.52
N GLY A 303 14.30 44.24 2.94
CA GLY A 303 13.20 43.60 2.18
C GLY A 303 12.70 42.31 2.84
N GLN A 304 11.93 42.40 3.93
CA GLN A 304 11.29 41.23 4.57
C GLN A 304 9.99 40.86 3.85
N LEU A 305 9.75 39.57 3.63
CA LEU A 305 8.59 38.79 4.11
C LEU A 305 8.91 37.28 3.98
N PRO A 306 8.24 36.38 4.73
CA PRO A 306 8.74 35.03 4.97
C PRO A 306 8.25 33.97 3.98
N VAL A 307 9.09 32.96 3.74
CA VAL A 307 8.66 31.63 3.27
C VAL A 307 9.07 30.63 4.36
N SER A 308 8.09 30.05 5.04
CA SER A 308 8.30 29.08 6.12
C SER A 308 8.20 27.65 5.59
N ALA A 309 9.03 26.76 6.15
CA ALA A 309 8.87 25.31 6.19
C ALA A 309 8.49 24.57 4.88
N VAL A 310 9.48 23.92 4.28
CA VAL A 310 9.30 22.58 3.69
C VAL A 310 10.37 21.66 4.28
N THR A 311 9.98 20.88 5.27
CA THR A 311 10.79 19.83 5.91
C THR A 311 9.90 18.62 6.17
N ASP A 312 9.34 18.07 5.09
CA ASP A 312 8.50 16.87 5.13
C ASP A 312 9.39 15.62 5.06
N ASP A 313 10.13 15.39 6.14
CA ASP A 313 10.93 14.16 6.37
C ASP A 313 10.45 13.45 7.66
N ASP A 314 9.12 13.46 7.86
CA ASP A 314 8.39 12.76 8.91
C ASP A 314 7.60 11.59 8.29
N VAL A 315 8.25 10.43 8.15
CA VAL A 315 7.57 9.18 7.78
C VAL A 315 6.72 8.73 8.97
N VAL A 316 5.44 9.08 8.95
CA VAL A 316 4.47 8.67 9.97
C VAL A 316 4.36 7.15 9.99
N HIS A 317 4.99 6.53 11.00
CA HIS A 317 4.69 5.17 11.39
C HIS A 317 3.30 5.12 12.04
N GLU A 318 2.25 4.97 11.24
CA GLU A 318 0.95 4.58 11.78
C GLU A 318 1.08 3.25 12.52
N GLU A 319 0.72 3.24 13.80
CA GLU A 319 0.64 2.02 14.60
C GLU A 319 -0.54 1.17 14.10
N LEU A 320 -0.28 0.29 13.15
CA LEU A 320 -1.23 -0.76 12.76
C LEU A 320 -1.65 -1.55 14.01
N PRO A 321 -2.94 -1.54 14.41
CA PRO A 321 -3.39 -2.33 15.54
C PRO A 321 -3.27 -3.81 15.19
N LEU A 322 -2.23 -4.47 15.71
CA LEU A 322 -1.94 -5.87 15.43
C LEU A 322 -3.11 -6.76 15.89
N GLY A 323 -3.90 -7.19 14.91
CA GLY A 323 -5.10 -7.99 15.12
C GLY A 323 -4.82 -9.21 16.00
N THR A 324 -5.68 -9.41 16.99
CA THR A 324 -5.60 -10.48 17.97
C THR A 324 -5.56 -11.85 17.28
N ARG A 325 -4.38 -12.49 17.26
CA ARG A 325 -4.23 -13.85 16.73
C ARG A 325 -5.19 -14.79 17.46
N PRO A 326 -6.08 -15.52 16.77
CA PRO A 326 -6.95 -16.50 17.42
C PRO A 326 -6.08 -17.59 18.05
N ARG A 327 -6.24 -17.78 19.36
CA ARG A 327 -5.50 -18.74 20.17
C ARG A 327 -5.95 -20.17 19.82
N THR A 328 -5.35 -20.74 18.77
CA THR A 328 -5.60 -22.13 18.35
C THR A 328 -5.19 -23.10 19.45
N HIS A 329 -6.15 -23.57 20.25
CA HIS A 329 -5.95 -24.68 21.17
C HIS A 329 -5.71 -25.95 20.34
N ALA A 330 -4.44 -26.35 20.22
CA ALA A 330 -4.07 -27.67 19.74
C ALA A 330 -4.54 -28.72 20.77
N GLY A 331 -5.75 -29.23 20.58
CA GLY A 331 -6.32 -30.27 21.43
C GLY A 331 -5.53 -31.58 21.32
N PHE A 332 -5.47 -32.34 22.41
CA PHE A 332 -4.83 -33.66 22.44
C PHE A 332 -5.58 -34.64 21.53
N GLY A 333 -5.04 -34.89 20.34
CA GLY A 333 -5.48 -35.96 19.46
C GLY A 333 -4.94 -37.31 19.94
N HIS A 334 -5.81 -38.17 20.50
CA HIS A 334 -5.44 -39.56 20.81
C HIS A 334 -5.16 -40.35 19.51
N PRO A 335 -4.13 -41.21 19.47
CA PRO A 335 -3.89 -42.10 18.35
C PRO A 335 -4.93 -43.23 18.33
N VAL A 336 -5.88 -43.15 17.40
CA VAL A 336 -6.81 -44.25 17.10
C VAL A 336 -6.03 -45.38 16.40
N ARG A 337 -6.17 -46.61 16.90
CA ARG A 337 -5.54 -47.79 16.28
C ARG A 337 -6.19 -48.12 14.93
N PRO A 338 -5.42 -48.56 13.91
CA PRO A 338 -6.01 -49.20 12.73
C PRO A 338 -6.68 -50.52 13.14
N VAL A 339 -7.80 -50.83 12.48
CA VAL A 339 -8.56 -52.08 12.68
C VAL A 339 -7.92 -53.20 11.85
N GLU A 340 -7.78 -54.38 12.44
CA GLU A 340 -7.35 -55.58 11.73
C GLU A 340 -8.37 -55.98 10.65
N GLN A 341 -7.96 -55.97 9.39
CA GLN A 341 -8.72 -56.64 8.34
C GLN A 341 -8.48 -58.15 8.45
N ARG A 342 -9.50 -58.89 8.90
CA ARG A 342 -9.55 -60.34 8.71
C ARG A 342 -10.03 -60.66 7.30
N SER A 343 -9.40 -61.68 6.71
CA SER A 343 -9.89 -62.47 5.57
C SER A 343 -9.52 -63.93 5.85
#